data_AF-A0AAE8ZUY0-F1
#
_entry.id   AF-A0AAE8ZUY0-F1
#
_cell.length_a   1.000
_cell.length_b   1.000
_cell.length_c   1.000
_cell.angle_alpha   90.00
_cell.angle_beta   90.00
_cell.angle_gamma   90.00
#
_symmetry.space_group_name_H-M   'P 1'
#
loop_
_entity.id
_entity.type
_entity.pdbx_description
1 polymer ?
#
loop_
_entity_poly.entity_id
_entity_poly.type
_entity_poly.pdbx_seq_one_letter_code
_entity_poly.pdbx_strand_id
1 'polypeptide(L)'
;MIEKYGVDFSEIAGQAQVAYDENGSLRWWNLCNTINNTAILFFHFSVITYCTIRMCIEMEAKIQLLSRSLRTLHRQFFKTLVLQIVTPTVTLFFPISVIIYLPLFDMEIDLPTGVLLCAFTLYPALDSTIVMFVVKDYRMAIKNSFRNWLDKIYQFLRPADSHNSADPTSTGHSGQPLAVLRYPPL
;
A
#
# COMPACT_ATOMS: atom_id res chain seq x y z
N MET A 1 -25.93 13.23 15.65
CA MET A 1 -26.04 11.76 15.54
C MET A 1 -27.50 11.32 15.53
N ILE A 2 -28.28 11.66 16.57
CA ILE A 2 -29.73 11.38 16.62
C ILE A 2 -30.47 11.92 15.38
N GLU A 3 -30.23 13.17 14.99
CA GLU A 3 -30.92 13.79 13.85
C GLU A 3 -30.56 13.18 12.48
N LYS A 4 -29.31 12.72 12.32
CA LYS A 4 -28.78 12.25 11.02
C LYS A 4 -28.85 10.72 10.85
N TYR A 5 -28.77 9.98 11.95
CA TYR A 5 -28.66 8.52 11.95
C TYR A 5 -29.67 7.83 12.89
N GLY A 6 -30.43 8.56 13.71
CA GLY A 6 -31.41 7.99 14.62
C GLY A 6 -30.83 7.21 15.81
N VAL A 7 -29.51 7.34 16.07
CA VAL A 7 -28.82 6.58 17.13
C VAL A 7 -28.32 7.51 18.23
N ASP A 8 -28.50 7.09 19.48
CA ASP A 8 -27.97 7.75 20.67
C ASP A 8 -26.45 7.48 20.81
N PHE A 9 -25.71 8.47 21.30
CA PHE A 9 -24.28 8.33 21.60
C PHE A 9 -23.98 7.24 22.64
N SER A 10 -24.95 6.90 23.48
CA SER A 10 -24.78 5.87 24.51
C SER A 10 -24.79 4.44 23.97
N GLU A 11 -25.32 4.23 22.77
CA GLU A 11 -25.42 2.89 22.14
C GLU A 11 -24.18 2.54 21.29
N ILE A 12 -23.31 3.52 21.02
CA ILE A 12 -22.15 3.34 20.16
C ILE A 12 -20.88 3.65 20.95
N ALA A 13 -19.95 2.70 21.00
CA ALA A 13 -18.61 2.97 21.48
C ALA A 13 -17.92 3.96 20.52
N GLY A 14 -17.75 5.20 20.95
CA GLY A 14 -17.16 6.26 20.14
C GLY A 14 -16.45 7.29 20.99
N GLN A 15 -15.40 7.89 20.43
CA GLN A 15 -14.72 9.01 21.06
C GLN A 15 -15.28 10.31 20.46
N ALA A 16 -16.06 11.05 21.25
CA ALA A 16 -16.55 12.37 20.87
C ALA A 16 -15.59 13.44 21.39
N GLN A 17 -14.99 14.23 20.49
CA GLN A 17 -14.15 15.34 20.87
C GLN A 17 -14.94 16.65 20.76
N VAL A 18 -15.22 17.26 21.90
CA VAL A 18 -15.98 18.52 22.00
C VAL A 18 -15.13 19.53 22.74
N ALA A 19 -14.87 20.69 22.12
CA ALA A 19 -14.01 21.74 22.66
C ALA A 19 -14.73 22.65 23.67
N TYR A 20 -15.99 22.99 23.39
CA TYR A 20 -16.78 23.95 24.16
C TYR A 20 -17.98 23.30 24.86
N ASP A 21 -18.35 23.83 26.02
CA ASP A 21 -19.59 23.50 26.72
C ASP A 21 -20.74 24.40 26.23
N GLU A 22 -21.98 24.11 26.63
CA GLU A 22 -23.17 24.90 26.24
C GLU A 22 -23.05 26.40 26.60
N ASN A 23 -22.25 26.70 27.63
CA ASN A 23 -21.99 28.05 28.12
C ASN A 23 -20.83 28.76 27.39
N GLY A 24 -20.27 28.16 26.33
CA GLY A 24 -19.08 28.65 25.62
C GLY A 24 -17.77 28.51 26.38
N SER A 25 -17.78 27.87 27.56
CA SER A 25 -16.57 27.60 28.33
C SER A 25 -15.79 26.42 27.74
N LEU A 26 -14.46 26.48 27.82
CA LEU A 26 -13.60 25.39 27.34
C LEU A 26 -13.74 24.16 28.25
N ARG A 27 -13.94 23.00 27.63
CA ARG A 27 -13.94 21.70 28.32
C ARG A 27 -12.51 21.26 28.58
N TRP A 28 -11.92 21.80 29.64
CA TRP A 28 -10.51 21.58 30.00
C TRP A 28 -10.09 20.12 30.05
N TRP A 29 -10.95 19.20 30.51
CA TRP A 29 -10.64 17.77 30.52
C TRP A 29 -10.45 17.18 29.11
N ASN A 30 -11.31 17.55 28.16
CA ASN A 30 -11.21 17.12 26.77
C ASN A 30 -9.96 17.72 26.10
N LEU A 31 -9.65 18.98 26.41
CA LEU A 31 -8.46 19.66 25.91
C LEU A 31 -7.19 19.01 26.45
N CYS A 32 -7.12 18.74 27.76
CA CYS A 32 -6.01 18.03 28.39
C CYS A 32 -5.83 16.62 27.81
N ASN A 33 -6.92 15.89 27.58
CA ASN A 33 -6.88 14.57 26.93
C ASN A 33 -6.32 14.67 25.50
N THR A 34 -6.74 15.67 24.74
CA THR A 34 -6.28 15.90 23.36
C THR A 34 -4.78 16.23 23.34
N ILE A 35 -4.33 17.13 24.23
CA ILE A 35 -2.91 17.49 24.37
C ILE A 35 -2.07 16.27 24.78
N ASN A 36 -2.56 15.47 25.74
CA ASN A 36 -1.88 14.25 26.16
C ASN A 36 -1.74 13.24 25.01
N ASN A 37 -2.81 13.01 24.24
CA ASN A 37 -2.76 12.14 23.06
C ASN A 37 -1.76 12.64 22.01
N THR A 38 -1.71 13.95 21.76
CA THR A 38 -0.71 14.56 20.86
C THR A 38 0.71 14.37 21.38
N ALA A 39 0.95 14.55 22.68
CA ALA A 39 2.27 14.35 23.28
C ALA A 39 2.74 12.89 23.15
N ILE A 40 1.85 11.93 23.36
CA ILE A 40 2.11 10.50 23.18
C ILE A 40 2.48 10.20 21.72
N LEU A 41 1.72 10.73 20.74
CA LEU A 41 2.01 10.56 19.33
C LEU A 41 3.37 11.14 18.96
N PHE A 42 3.67 12.36 19.41
CA PHE A 42 4.96 13.00 19.16
C PHE A 42 6.13 12.18 19.71
N PHE A 43 6.00 11.66 20.94
CA PHE A 43 7.00 10.78 21.54
C PHE A 43 7.17 9.50 20.71
N HIS A 44 6.08 8.87 20.29
CA HIS A 44 6.10 7.66 19.48
C HIS A 44 6.83 7.88 18.14
N PHE A 45 6.50 8.95 17.42
CA PHE A 45 7.18 9.31 16.17
C PHE A 45 8.66 9.61 16.37
N SER A 46 9.03 10.24 17.48
CA SER A 46 10.43 10.53 17.82
C SER A 46 11.24 9.24 18.03
N VAL A 47 10.67 8.27 18.75
CA VAL A 47 11.30 6.96 18.97
C VAL A 47 11.45 6.19 17.66
N ILE A 48 10.41 6.14 16.82
CA ILE A 48 10.46 5.49 15.51
C ILE A 48 11.54 6.12 14.63
N THR A 49 11.59 7.46 14.59
CA THR A 49 12.57 8.20 13.79
C THR A 49 13.99 7.93 14.27
N TYR A 50 14.22 7.98 15.59
CA TYR A 50 15.50 7.64 16.18
C TYR A 50 15.94 6.21 15.83
N CYS A 51 15.05 5.23 16.00
CA CYS A 51 15.32 3.84 15.66
C CYS A 51 15.65 3.67 14.16
N THR A 52 14.90 4.33 13.29
CA THR A 52 15.12 4.30 11.83
C THR A 52 16.48 4.88 11.45
N ILE A 53 16.87 6.01 12.05
CA ILE A 53 18.17 6.65 11.80
C ILE A 53 19.30 5.76 12.31
N ARG A 54 19.19 5.23 13.53
CA ARG A 54 20.18 4.29 14.08
C ARG A 54 20.30 3.05 13.19
N MET A 55 19.18 2.52 12.73
CA MET A 55 19.15 1.38 11.81
C MET A 55 19.85 1.73 10.48
N CYS A 56 19.62 2.91 9.87
CA CYS A 56 20.33 3.34 8.67
C CYS A 56 21.86 3.24 8.83
N ILE A 57 22.36 3.79 9.93
CA ILE A 57 23.79 3.99 10.18
C ILE A 57 24.46 2.64 10.49
N GLU A 58 23.92 1.89 11.44
CA GLU A 58 24.49 0.61 11.89
C GLU A 58 24.41 -0.48 10.81
N MET A 59 23.36 -0.43 9.98
CA MET A 59 23.15 -1.40 8.92
C MET A 59 24.20 -1.26 7.82
N GLU A 60 24.72 -0.06 7.54
CA GLU A 60 25.73 0.13 6.49
C GLU A 60 27.02 -0.64 6.79
N ALA A 61 27.46 -0.69 8.06
CA ALA A 61 28.63 -1.47 8.49
C ALA A 61 28.38 -2.98 8.37
N LYS A 62 27.21 -3.46 8.79
CA LYS A 62 26.86 -4.90 8.76
C LYS A 62 26.59 -5.41 7.34
N ILE A 63 26.06 -4.56 6.46
CA ILE A 63 25.75 -4.91 5.07
C ILE A 63 26.99 -5.19 4.23
N GLN A 64 28.16 -4.62 4.56
CA GLN A 64 29.40 -4.91 3.81
C GLN A 64 29.87 -6.36 3.97
N LEU A 65 29.45 -7.05 5.04
CA LEU A 65 29.78 -8.45 5.31
C LEU A 65 28.88 -9.44 4.52
N LEU A 66 27.80 -8.94 3.91
CA LEU A 66 26.81 -9.76 3.20
C LEU A 66 27.16 -9.91 1.71
N SER A 67 26.61 -10.95 1.08
CA SER A 67 26.75 -11.15 -0.37
C SER A 67 26.11 -9.98 -1.16
N ARG A 68 26.60 -9.71 -2.39
CA ARG A 68 26.10 -8.60 -3.22
C ARG A 68 24.58 -8.65 -3.46
N SER A 69 24.03 -9.84 -3.63
CA SER A 69 22.58 -10.05 -3.82
C SER A 69 21.81 -9.65 -2.55
N LEU A 70 22.20 -10.18 -1.40
CA LEU A 70 21.53 -9.96 -0.13
C LEU A 70 21.66 -8.50 0.36
N ARG A 71 22.82 -7.88 0.12
CA ARG A 71 23.03 -6.43 0.34
C ARG A 71 22.03 -5.57 -0.42
N THR A 72 21.79 -5.89 -1.68
CA THR A 72 20.86 -5.14 -2.53
C THR A 72 19.42 -5.32 -2.04
N LEU A 73 19.06 -6.54 -1.66
CA LEU A 73 17.75 -6.88 -1.11
C LEU A 73 17.48 -6.14 0.22
N HIS A 74 18.41 -6.18 1.17
CA HIS A 74 18.29 -5.47 2.46
C HIS A 74 18.12 -3.96 2.26
N ARG A 75 18.88 -3.35 1.34
CA ARG A 75 18.74 -1.91 1.03
C ARG A 75 17.35 -1.58 0.46
N GLN A 76 16.78 -2.48 -0.35
CA GLN A 76 15.42 -2.31 -0.87
C GLN A 76 14.37 -2.44 0.21
N PHE A 77 14.46 -3.42 1.10
CA PHE A 77 13.56 -3.56 2.25
C PHE A 77 13.64 -2.36 3.18
N PHE A 78 14.85 -1.85 3.45
CA PHE A 78 15.00 -0.66 4.27
C PHE A 78 14.34 0.57 3.64
N LYS A 79 14.59 0.83 2.35
CA LYS A 79 13.93 1.92 1.61
C LYS A 79 12.40 1.76 1.64
N THR A 80 11.93 0.53 1.52
CA THR A 80 10.50 0.21 1.59
C THR A 80 9.95 0.55 2.97
N LEU A 81 10.61 0.10 4.05
CA LEU A 81 10.22 0.36 5.42
C LEU A 81 10.13 1.85 5.74
N VAL A 82 11.07 2.66 5.24
CA VAL A 82 10.99 4.12 5.35
C VAL A 82 9.74 4.66 4.65
N LEU A 83 9.46 4.19 3.43
CA LEU A 83 8.27 4.62 2.69
C LEU A 83 6.96 4.18 3.36
N GLN A 84 6.94 2.98 3.95
CA GLN A 84 5.81 2.44 4.72
C GLN A 84 5.53 3.21 6.00
N ILE A 85 6.55 3.81 6.64
CA ILE A 85 6.35 4.69 7.80
C ILE A 85 5.84 6.07 7.36
N VAL A 86 6.43 6.63 6.31
CA VAL A 86 6.08 7.98 5.82
C VAL A 86 4.67 8.01 5.23
N THR A 87 4.26 6.97 4.49
CA THR A 87 2.96 6.93 3.82
C THR A 87 1.77 7.14 4.77
N PRO A 88 1.53 6.31 5.81
CA PRO A 88 0.41 6.50 6.73
C PRO A 88 0.56 7.80 7.53
N THR A 89 1.77 8.27 7.78
CA THR A 89 2.00 9.57 8.45
C THR A 89 1.37 10.71 7.65
N VAL A 90 1.55 10.71 6.33
CA VAL A 90 1.00 11.73 5.43
C VAL A 90 -0.47 11.45 5.08
N THR A 91 -0.84 10.21 4.81
CA THR A 91 -2.17 9.88 4.26
C THR A 91 -3.22 9.60 5.33
N LEU A 92 -2.83 9.27 6.56
CA LEU A 92 -3.75 8.98 7.68
C LEU A 92 -3.57 9.97 8.83
N PHE A 93 -2.35 10.10 9.36
CA PHE A 93 -2.14 10.89 10.57
C PHE A 93 -2.36 12.39 10.32
N PHE A 94 -1.97 12.91 9.16
CA PHE A 94 -2.26 14.30 8.80
C PHE A 94 -3.77 14.60 8.75
N PRO A 95 -4.62 13.91 7.95
CA PRO A 95 -6.06 14.20 7.94
C PRO A 95 -6.74 13.95 9.28
N ILE A 96 -6.32 12.92 10.03
CA ILE A 96 -6.82 12.67 11.39
C ILE A 96 -6.47 13.83 12.32
N SER A 97 -5.25 14.37 12.25
CA SER A 97 -4.84 15.52 13.05
C SER A 97 -5.68 16.75 12.75
N VAL A 98 -5.97 17.01 11.46
CA VAL A 98 -6.87 18.11 11.06
C VAL A 98 -8.25 17.92 11.69
N ILE A 99 -8.83 16.72 11.62
CA ILE A 99 -10.14 16.41 12.22
C ILE A 99 -10.13 16.60 13.75
N ILE A 100 -9.07 16.15 14.42
CA ILE A 100 -8.88 16.29 15.87
C ILE A 100 -8.79 17.76 16.27
N TYR A 101 -8.11 18.61 15.51
CA TYR A 101 -7.98 20.03 15.89
C TYR A 101 -9.14 20.90 15.41
N LEU A 102 -9.95 20.42 14.46
CA LEU A 102 -11.08 21.16 13.89
C LEU A 102 -12.04 21.76 14.94
N PRO A 103 -12.43 21.05 16.01
CA PRO A 103 -13.34 21.61 17.02
C PRO A 103 -12.78 22.81 17.80
N LEU A 104 -11.46 23.04 17.78
CA LEU A 104 -10.84 24.20 18.44
C LEU A 104 -10.95 25.49 17.62
N PHE A 105 -11.23 25.37 16.32
CA PHE A 105 -11.36 26.52 15.42
C PHE A 105 -12.80 27.02 15.28
N ASP A 106 -13.75 26.36 15.95
CA ASP A 106 -15.18 26.71 15.95
C ASP A 106 -15.76 26.91 14.53
N MET A 107 -15.29 26.09 13.58
CA MET A 107 -15.74 26.15 12.19
C MET A 107 -16.89 25.17 11.96
N GLU A 108 -17.99 25.66 11.37
CA GLU A 108 -19.13 24.86 10.92
C GLU A 108 -18.78 24.07 9.64
N ILE A 109 -17.90 23.08 9.76
CA ILE A 109 -17.49 22.21 8.65
C ILE A 109 -18.05 20.80 8.86
N ASP A 110 -19.04 20.45 8.03
CA ASP A 110 -19.58 19.10 7.95
C ASP A 110 -18.64 18.19 7.15
N LEU A 111 -17.68 17.57 7.82
CA LEU A 111 -16.76 16.62 7.20
C LEU A 111 -17.39 15.21 7.16
N PRO A 112 -17.37 14.49 6.01
CA PRO A 112 -17.84 13.10 5.93
C PRO A 112 -16.84 12.14 6.58
N THR A 113 -16.71 12.22 7.91
CA THR A 113 -15.78 11.41 8.72
C THR A 113 -15.97 9.91 8.51
N GLY A 114 -17.20 9.44 8.27
CA GLY A 114 -17.47 8.03 7.96
C GLY A 114 -16.73 7.52 6.71
N VAL A 115 -16.75 8.27 5.60
CA VAL A 115 -16.04 7.89 4.37
C VAL A 115 -14.53 7.93 4.56
N LEU A 116 -14.03 8.92 5.30
CA LEU A 116 -12.60 9.03 5.62
C LEU A 116 -12.12 7.86 6.48
N LEU A 117 -12.89 7.47 7.50
CA LEU A 117 -12.61 6.30 8.33
C LEU A 117 -12.62 5.01 7.50
N CYS A 118 -13.58 4.85 6.58
CA CYS A 118 -13.59 3.74 5.64
C CYS A 118 -12.34 3.73 4.76
N ALA A 119 -11.92 4.88 4.21
CA ALA A 119 -10.71 5.00 3.42
C ALA A 119 -9.46 4.63 4.22
N PHE A 120 -9.42 4.97 5.51
CA PHE A 120 -8.31 4.59 6.38
C PHE A 120 -8.16 3.08 6.52
N THR A 121 -9.25 2.31 6.52
CA THR A 121 -9.16 0.83 6.57
C THR A 121 -8.40 0.21 5.39
N LEU A 122 -8.19 0.95 4.30
CA LEU A 122 -7.41 0.51 3.13
C LEU A 122 -5.89 0.67 3.33
N TYR A 123 -5.43 1.31 4.40
CA TYR A 123 -4.00 1.53 4.61
C TYR A 123 -3.15 0.24 4.60
N PRO A 124 -3.58 -0.91 5.17
CA PRO A 124 -2.77 -2.12 5.15
C PRO A 124 -2.60 -2.66 3.72
N ALA A 125 -3.63 -2.46 2.89
CA ALA A 125 -3.57 -2.81 1.47
C ALA A 125 -2.60 -1.87 0.73
N LEU A 126 -2.63 -0.55 1.00
CA LEU A 126 -1.66 0.40 0.45
C LEU A 126 -0.23 0.08 0.88
N ASP A 127 -0.03 -0.25 2.16
CA ASP A 127 1.26 -0.64 2.73
C ASP A 127 1.85 -1.87 2.03
N SER A 128 1.04 -2.93 1.87
CA SER A 128 1.42 -4.14 1.14
C SER A 128 1.71 -3.85 -0.34
N THR A 129 0.91 -2.97 -0.94
CA THR A 129 1.06 -2.54 -2.33
C THR A 129 2.40 -1.83 -2.54
N ILE A 130 2.81 -0.95 -1.61
CA ILE A 130 4.11 -0.28 -1.64
C ILE A 130 5.25 -1.30 -1.64
N VAL A 131 5.20 -2.32 -0.79
CA VAL A 131 6.23 -3.36 -0.73
C VAL A 131 6.33 -4.11 -2.06
N MET A 132 5.19 -4.58 -2.59
CA MET A 132 5.10 -5.27 -3.88
C MET A 132 5.67 -4.42 -5.02
N PHE A 133 5.39 -3.12 -4.99
CA PHE A 133 5.86 -2.17 -5.98
C PHE A 133 7.20 -1.55 -5.66
N VAL A 134 7.95 -1.83 -4.60
CA VAL A 134 9.29 -1.21 -4.39
C VAL A 134 10.40 -2.25 -4.47
N VAL A 135 10.15 -3.45 -3.96
CA VAL A 135 11.12 -4.55 -3.97
C VAL A 135 11.17 -5.18 -5.36
N LYS A 136 12.36 -5.26 -5.94
CA LYS A 136 12.56 -5.73 -7.32
C LYS A 136 12.05 -7.14 -7.54
N ASP A 137 12.30 -8.03 -6.58
CA ASP A 137 11.95 -9.44 -6.69
C ASP A 137 10.43 -9.63 -6.67
N TYR A 138 9.71 -8.87 -5.84
CA TYR A 138 8.24 -8.85 -5.87
C TYR A 138 7.71 -8.28 -7.18
N ARG A 139 8.23 -7.16 -7.67
CA ARG A 139 7.83 -6.61 -8.98
C ARG A 139 8.01 -7.63 -10.11
N MET A 140 9.12 -8.37 -10.10
CA MET A 140 9.40 -9.37 -11.12
C MET A 140 8.46 -10.57 -11.01
N ALA A 141 8.19 -11.03 -9.79
CA ALA A 141 7.21 -12.08 -9.53
C ALA A 141 5.80 -11.66 -10.01
N ILE A 142 5.36 -10.43 -9.70
CA ILE A 142 4.08 -9.89 -10.18
C ILE A 142 4.02 -9.90 -11.70
N LYS A 143 5.06 -9.38 -12.36
CA LYS A 143 5.11 -9.31 -13.83
C LYS A 143 5.04 -10.69 -14.47
N ASN A 144 5.75 -11.67 -13.91
CA ASN A 144 5.76 -13.03 -14.43
C ASN A 144 4.40 -13.72 -14.18
N SER A 145 3.83 -13.59 -12.98
CA SER A 145 2.52 -14.13 -12.65
C SER A 145 1.41 -13.49 -13.51
N PHE A 146 1.46 -12.18 -13.73
CA PHE A 146 0.50 -11.46 -14.56
C PHE A 146 0.58 -11.89 -16.02
N ARG A 147 1.80 -12.05 -16.58
CA ARG A 147 1.99 -12.62 -17.92
C ARG A 147 1.39 -14.02 -18.04
N ASN A 148 1.73 -14.92 -17.11
CA ASN A 148 1.21 -16.28 -17.11
C ASN A 148 -0.32 -16.33 -16.97
N TRP A 149 -0.91 -15.43 -16.17
CA TRP A 149 -2.35 -15.30 -16.02
C TRP A 149 -3.02 -14.76 -17.28
N LEU A 150 -2.44 -13.73 -17.92
CA LEU A 150 -2.90 -13.20 -19.20
C LEU A 150 -2.82 -14.26 -20.31
N ASP A 151 -1.74 -15.05 -20.36
CA ASP A 151 -1.58 -16.11 -21.35
C ASP A 151 -2.67 -17.19 -21.18
N LYS A 152 -3.01 -17.54 -19.93
CA LYS A 152 -4.14 -18.45 -19.63
C LYS A 152 -5.48 -17.87 -20.07
N ILE A 153 -5.72 -16.58 -19.82
CA ILE A 153 -6.95 -15.91 -20.24
C ILE A 153 -7.04 -15.83 -21.76
N TYR A 154 -5.94 -15.50 -22.43
CA TYR A 154 -5.88 -15.44 -23.88
C TYR A 154 -6.16 -16.81 -24.52
N GLN A 155 -5.61 -17.89 -23.95
CA GLN A 155 -5.94 -19.25 -24.39
C GLN A 155 -7.40 -19.62 -24.14
N PHE A 156 -7.97 -19.22 -23.01
CA PHE A 156 -9.38 -19.49 -22.68
C PHE A 156 -10.35 -18.69 -23.57
N LEU A 157 -10.00 -17.44 -23.89
CA LEU A 157 -10.78 -16.57 -24.77
C LEU A 157 -10.54 -16.84 -26.26
N ARG A 158 -9.65 -17.78 -26.61
CA ARG A 158 -9.41 -18.16 -28.01
C ARG A 158 -10.71 -18.76 -28.57
N PRO A 159 -11.31 -18.16 -29.61
CA PRO A 159 -12.51 -18.72 -30.22
C PRO A 159 -12.21 -20.13 -30.74
N ALA A 160 -13.16 -21.05 -30.59
CA ALA A 160 -13.06 -22.43 -31.04
C ALA A 160 -13.16 -22.58 -32.57
N ASP A 161 -12.54 -21.71 -33.35
CA ASP A 161 -12.58 -21.75 -34.82
C ASP A 161 -11.24 -22.19 -35.42
N SER A 162 -10.68 -23.29 -34.92
CA SER A 162 -9.58 -23.98 -35.60
C SER A 162 -9.79 -25.50 -35.75
N HIS A 163 -11.00 -26.01 -35.54
CA HIS A 163 -11.32 -27.42 -35.83
C HIS A 163 -11.90 -27.63 -37.24
N ASN A 164 -11.73 -26.66 -38.16
CA ASN A 164 -12.20 -26.76 -39.54
C ASN A 164 -11.24 -26.07 -40.54
N SER A 165 -9.95 -26.41 -40.48
CA SER A 165 -9.13 -26.40 -41.68
C SER A 165 -8.78 -27.84 -42.01
N ALA A 166 -9.61 -28.41 -42.88
CA ALA A 166 -9.50 -29.74 -43.43
C ALA A 166 -8.11 -29.98 -44.04
N ASP A 167 -7.53 -31.13 -43.72
CA ASP A 167 -6.69 -31.90 -44.63
C ASP A 167 -7.50 -32.17 -45.92
N PRO A 168 -6.91 -31.95 -47.11
CA PRO A 168 -6.76 -33.10 -48.00
C PRO A 168 -5.43 -33.13 -48.78
N THR A 169 -4.65 -34.18 -48.53
CA THR A 169 -4.27 -35.24 -49.49
C THR A 169 -3.72 -34.84 -50.89
N SER A 170 -2.46 -35.23 -51.13
CA SER A 170 -1.92 -35.91 -52.34
C SER A 170 -1.31 -35.13 -53.52
N THR A 171 -0.09 -35.61 -53.86
CA THR A 171 0.58 -35.75 -55.18
C THR A 171 1.21 -34.55 -55.88
N GLY A 172 2.53 -34.63 -56.13
CA GLY A 172 3.23 -33.80 -57.11
C GLY A 172 4.75 -33.82 -57.00
N HIS A 173 5.37 -34.66 -57.81
CA HIS A 173 6.79 -34.93 -57.97
C HIS A 173 7.63 -33.68 -58.37
N SER A 174 8.83 -33.48 -57.78
CA SER A 174 10.10 -33.04 -58.42
C SER A 174 10.97 -32.14 -57.51
N GLY A 175 12.27 -32.48 -57.36
CA GLY A 175 13.32 -31.55 -56.91
C GLY A 175 14.09 -31.91 -55.64
N GLN A 176 15.30 -32.44 -55.79
CA GLN A 176 16.30 -32.81 -54.78
C GLN A 176 16.92 -31.63 -53.97
N PRO A 177 17.72 -31.90 -52.91
CA PRO A 177 17.91 -31.04 -51.73
C PRO A 177 19.22 -30.24 -51.70
N LEU A 178 19.24 -29.12 -50.97
CA LEU A 178 20.45 -28.36 -50.56
C LEU A 178 20.18 -27.80 -49.14
N ALA A 179 20.71 -28.42 -48.09
CA ALA A 179 22.04 -28.19 -47.52
C ALA A 179 22.12 -26.91 -46.64
N VAL A 180 22.55 -27.13 -45.39
CA VAL A 180 23.42 -26.22 -44.62
C VAL A 180 22.76 -25.01 -43.95
N LEU A 181 22.42 -25.14 -42.66
CA LEU A 181 23.14 -24.41 -41.59
C LEU A 181 22.69 -24.81 -40.19
N ARG A 182 23.56 -25.60 -39.59
CA ARG A 182 23.66 -25.96 -38.17
C ARG A 182 24.07 -24.71 -37.38
N TYR A 183 23.33 -24.32 -36.34
CA TYR A 183 23.85 -23.44 -35.29
C TYR A 183 24.15 -24.26 -34.02
N PRO A 184 25.32 -24.07 -33.38
CA PRO A 184 25.67 -24.73 -32.12
C PRO A 184 25.19 -23.94 -30.90
N PRO A 185 25.16 -24.56 -29.71
CA PRO A 185 24.73 -23.90 -28.47
C PRO A 185 25.90 -23.22 -27.73
N LEU A 186 25.58 -22.11 -27.07
CA LEU A 186 26.15 -21.66 -25.79
C LEU A 186 25.09 -20.85 -25.04
#